data_AF-A0A4Y2U8B9-F1
#
_entry.id   AF-A0A4Y2U8B9-F1
#
_cell.length_a   1.000
_cell.length_b   1.000
_cell.length_c   1.000
_cell.angle_alpha   90.00
_cell.angle_beta   90.00
_cell.angle_gamma   90.00
#
_symmetry.space_group_name_H-M   'P 1'
#
loop_
_entity.id
_entity.type
_entity.pdbx_description
1 polymer ?
#
loop_
_entity_poly.entity_id
_entity_poly.type
_entity_poly.pdbx_seq_one_letter_code
_entity_poly.pdbx_strand_id
1 'polypeptide(L)'
;MNFVEPFSGVVQIGPKATRECTLRGDRRRTSYTLTVSPDACGSCKEHTCSPGTFVNSLYIRYHPTLERDGDDVKTVICKYQAGSIQAG
;
A
#
# COMPACT_ATOMS: atom_id res chain seq x y z
N MET A 1 -6.00 -0.92 8.17
CA MET A 1 -4.89 -1.51 8.95
C MET A 1 -5.18 -1.29 10.41
N ASN A 2 -5.06 -2.35 11.23
CA ASN A 2 -5.31 -2.28 12.67
C ASN A 2 -4.03 -2.70 13.41
N PHE A 3 -3.60 -1.87 14.34
CA PHE A 3 -2.42 -2.06 15.18
C PHE A 3 -2.87 -2.36 16.61
N VAL A 4 -2.06 -3.12 17.35
CA VAL A 4 -2.36 -3.46 18.76
C VAL A 4 -2.23 -2.24 19.67
N GLU A 5 -1.28 -1.35 19.36
CA GLU A 5 -0.97 -0.13 20.10
C GLU A 5 -1.03 1.10 19.20
N PRO A 6 -1.16 2.33 19.77
CA PRO A 6 -1.17 3.55 18.99
C PRO A 6 0.05 3.66 18.06
N PHE A 7 -0.22 3.72 16.75
CA PHE A 7 0.84 3.61 15.76
C PHE A 7 1.61 4.93 15.64
N SER A 8 2.94 4.85 15.70
CA SER A 8 3.85 6.00 15.59
C SER A 8 4.80 5.94 14.40
N GLY A 9 4.65 4.88 13.60
CA GLY A 9 5.53 4.54 12.51
C GLY A 9 5.14 5.15 11.17
N VAL A 10 5.68 4.57 10.11
CA VAL A 10 5.40 4.94 8.71
C VAL A 10 4.98 3.70 7.95
N VAL A 11 3.85 3.80 7.25
CA VAL A 11 3.42 2.82 6.26
C VAL A 11 3.64 3.43 4.89
N GLN A 12 4.24 2.68 3.98
CA GLN A 12 4.48 3.10 2.60
C GLN A 12 3.99 2.01 1.65
N ILE A 13 3.29 2.39 0.59
CA ILE A 13 2.95 1.49 -0.50
C ILE A 13 3.92 1.73 -1.67
N GLY A 14 4.51 0.64 -2.14
CA GLY A 14 5.41 0.63 -3.28
C GLY A 14 6.78 1.24 -3.02
N PRO A 15 7.61 1.31 -4.07
CA PRO A 15 9.04 1.60 -3.93
C PRO A 15 9.34 3.08 -3.65
N LYS A 16 8.38 3.99 -3.81
CA LYS A 16 8.61 5.44 -3.67
C LYS A 16 7.82 6.01 -2.50
N ALA A 17 8.52 6.71 -1.61
CA ALA A 17 7.95 7.40 -0.47
C ALA A 17 7.36 8.77 -0.86
N THR A 18 6.30 8.80 -1.68
CA THR A 18 5.55 10.05 -1.93
C THR A 18 4.47 10.26 -0.88
N ARG A 19 3.95 11.49 -0.77
CA ARG A 19 2.91 11.83 0.21
C ARG A 19 1.61 11.03 0.00
N GLU A 20 1.25 10.77 -1.24
CA GLU A 20 0.06 9.98 -1.59
C GLU A 20 0.24 8.49 -1.30
N CYS A 21 1.50 8.02 -1.29
CA CYS A 21 1.87 6.63 -1.10
C CYS A 21 2.30 6.31 0.34
N THR A 22 2.21 7.28 1.24
CA THR A 22 2.74 7.16 2.60
C THR A 22 1.70 7.59 3.63
N LEU A 23 1.57 6.81 4.69
CA LEU A 23 0.80 7.11 5.88
C LEU A 23 1.75 7.20 7.08
N ARG A 24 1.64 8.29 7.86
CA ARG A 24 2.37 8.45 9.12
C ARG A 24 1.42 8.28 10.30
N GLY A 25 1.82 7.46 11.26
CA GLY A 25 1.11 7.30 12.51
C GLY A 25 1.13 8.60 13.32
N ASP A 26 0.03 8.86 14.03
CA ASP A 26 -0.14 10.06 14.87
C ASP A 26 0.04 9.79 16.37
N ARG A 27 0.44 8.57 16.74
CA ARG A 27 0.58 8.09 18.13
C ARG A 27 -0.72 8.06 18.94
N ARG A 28 -1.88 8.23 18.30
CA ARG A 28 -3.18 8.32 19.00
C ARG A 28 -4.15 7.23 18.56
N ARG A 29 -4.10 6.84 17.29
CA ARG A 29 -5.01 5.86 16.70
C ARG A 29 -4.33 4.50 16.56
N THR A 30 -5.14 3.46 16.64
CA THR A 30 -4.77 2.07 16.33
C THR A 30 -5.27 1.63 14.96
N SER A 31 -6.15 2.41 14.32
CA SER A 31 -6.73 2.07 13.01
C SER A 31 -6.47 3.17 11.99
N TYR A 32 -6.04 2.75 10.81
CA TYR A 32 -5.67 3.63 9.70
C TYR A 32 -6.08 3.05 8.35
N THR A 33 -6.44 3.94 7.43
CA THR A 33 -6.75 3.63 6.04
C THR A 33 -5.81 4.41 5.14
N LEU A 34 -5.19 3.72 4.19
CA LEU A 34 -4.40 4.30 3.11
C LEU A 34 -5.12 3.95 1.79
N THR A 35 -5.60 4.97 1.08
CA THR A 35 -6.30 4.81 -0.20
C THR A 35 -5.34 5.17 -1.32
N VAL A 36 -5.23 4.29 -2.32
CA VAL A 36 -4.26 4.40 -3.41
C VAL A 36 -4.94 4.04 -4.72
N SER A 37 -4.69 4.83 -5.77
CA SER A 37 -5.19 4.51 -7.11
C SER A 37 -4.45 3.30 -7.68
N PRO A 38 -5.12 2.42 -8.46
CA PRO A 38 -4.50 1.23 -9.02
C PRO A 38 -3.25 1.46 -9.88
N ASP A 39 -3.10 2.64 -10.45
CA ASP A 39 -2.00 3.07 -11.32
C ASP A 39 -0.93 3.90 -10.58
N ALA A 40 -1.14 4.22 -9.31
CA ALA A 40 -0.23 5.03 -8.50
C ALA A 40 0.79 4.19 -7.72
N CYS A 41 1.73 4.85 -7.04
CA CYS A 41 2.64 4.22 -6.07
C CYS A 41 3.49 3.06 -6.61
N GLY A 42 3.80 3.05 -7.91
CA GLY A 42 4.61 2.00 -8.54
C GLY A 42 3.91 0.63 -8.58
N SER A 43 2.58 0.62 -8.51
CA SER A 43 1.76 -0.56 -8.65
C SER A 43 1.98 -1.16 -10.03
N CYS A 44 2.16 -2.49 -10.10
CA CYS A 44 2.39 -3.19 -11.37
C CYS A 44 3.56 -2.60 -12.18
N LYS A 45 4.77 -2.62 -11.60
CA LYS A 45 6.00 -2.23 -12.28
C LYS A 45 6.12 -2.99 -13.62
N GLU A 46 6.33 -2.25 -14.71
CA GLU A 46 6.58 -2.80 -16.06
C GLU A 46 5.42 -3.63 -16.66
N HIS A 47 4.15 -3.32 -16.34
CA HIS A 47 2.97 -4.01 -16.91
C HIS A 47 2.91 -5.53 -16.65
N THR A 48 3.61 -6.01 -15.62
CA THR A 48 3.68 -7.45 -15.28
C THR A 48 2.43 -8.00 -14.62
N CYS A 49 1.47 -7.16 -14.25
CA CYS A 49 0.20 -7.62 -13.72
C CYS A 49 -0.74 -8.06 -14.84
N SER A 50 -1.43 -9.18 -14.64
CA SER A 50 -2.55 -9.58 -15.50
C SER A 50 -3.60 -8.46 -15.57
N PRO A 51 -4.28 -8.26 -16.72
CA PRO A 51 -5.40 -7.33 -16.82
C PRO A 51 -6.40 -7.54 -15.68
N GLY A 52 -6.86 -6.43 -15.09
CA GLY A 52 -7.75 -6.48 -13.92
C GLY A 52 -7.06 -6.89 -12.61
N THR A 53 -5.74 -7.03 -12.57
CA THR A 53 -4.99 -7.28 -11.32
C THR A 53 -4.10 -6.10 -10.97
N PHE A 54 -4.11 -5.75 -9.69
CA PHE A 54 -3.24 -4.78 -9.06
C PHE A 54 -2.37 -5.50 -8.05
N VAL A 55 -1.06 -5.30 -8.11
CA VAL A 55 -0.10 -5.86 -7.14
C VAL A 55 0.83 -4.75 -6.66
N ASN A 56 0.96 -4.63 -5.34
CA ASN A 56 1.91 -3.73 -4.71
C ASN A 56 2.44 -4.32 -3.38
N SER A 57 3.49 -3.74 -2.82
CA SER A 57 4.03 -4.08 -1.51
C SER A 57 3.80 -2.94 -0.53
N LEU A 58 3.29 -3.26 0.65
CA LEU A 58 3.10 -2.35 1.77
C LEU A 58 4.23 -2.58 2.77
N TYR A 59 5.09 -1.59 2.89
CA TYR A 59 6.22 -1.54 3.82
C TYR A 59 5.78 -0.85 5.11
N ILE A 60 5.94 -1.52 6.24
CA ILE A 60 5.58 -1.00 7.56
C ILE A 60 6.88 -0.83 8.35
N ARG A 61 7.10 0.38 8.84
CA ARG A 61 8.15 0.72 9.80
C ARG A 61 7.48 1.14 11.09
N TYR A 62 7.66 0.39 12.16
CA TYR A 62 7.07 0.70 13.48
C TYR A 62 7.79 1.86 14.15
N HIS A 63 9.09 2.01 13.88
CA HIS A 63 9.89 3.14 14.33
C HIS A 63 10.33 4.02 13.14
N PRO A 64 10.04 5.34 13.15
CA PRO A 64 10.29 6.21 12.00
C PRO A 64 11.77 6.48 11.70
N THR A 65 12.68 6.13 12.61
CA THR A 65 14.13 6.43 12.53
C THR A 65 15.03 5.21 12.57
N LEU A 66 14.48 4.02 12.85
CA LEU A 66 15.23 2.77 12.80
C LEU A 66 15.04 2.18 11.39
N GLU A 67 15.98 2.47 10.50
CA GLU A 67 15.96 1.94 9.15
C GLU A 67 16.64 0.56 9.10
N ARG A 68 15.81 -0.46 8.89
CA ARG A 68 16.22 -1.77 8.39
C ARG A 68 15.15 -2.25 7.41
N ASP A 69 15.10 -1.72 6.18
CA ASP A 69 14.29 -2.24 5.06
C ASP A 69 12.75 -2.41 5.21
N GLY A 70 12.14 -1.93 6.30
CA GLY A 70 10.73 -2.15 6.59
C GLY A 70 10.59 -3.34 7.54
N ASP A 71 10.28 -3.05 8.79
CA ASP A 71 10.12 -4.05 9.85
C ASP A 71 9.13 -5.16 9.46
N ASP A 72 8.17 -4.86 8.58
CA ASP A 72 7.25 -5.82 7.97
C ASP A 72 6.94 -5.39 6.53
N VAL A 73 6.87 -6.35 5.60
CA VAL A 73 6.52 -6.14 4.20
C VAL A 73 5.37 -7.07 3.82
N LYS A 74 4.27 -6.50 3.34
CA LYS A 74 3.08 -7.26 2.92
C LYS A 74 2.77 -7.03 1.46
N THR A 75 2.54 -8.10 0.71
CA THR A 75 2.05 -7.97 -0.67
C THR A 75 0.53 -7.77 -0.68
N VAL A 76 0.09 -6.71 -1.31
CA VAL A 76 -1.32 -6.38 -1.54
C VAL A 76 -1.67 -6.77 -2.97
N ILE A 77 -2.70 -7.61 -3.12
CA ILE A 77 -3.21 -8.05 -4.41
C ILE A 77 -4.70 -7.70 -4.48
N CYS A 78 -5.09 -6.87 -5.43
CA CYS A 78 -6.49 -6.58 -5.73
C CYS A 78 -6.82 -7.15 -7.11
N LYS A 79 -7.90 -7.92 -7.22
CA LYS A 79 -8.38 -8.48 -8.50
C LYS A 79 -9.76 -7.92 -8.79
N TYR A 80 -9.90 -7.33 -9.97
CA TYR A 80 -11.12 -6.80 -10.55
C TYR A 80 -11.47 -7.67 -11.75
N GLN A 81 -12.69 -8.20 -11.77
CA GLN A 81 -13.22 -8.83 -12.97
C GLN A 81 -13.61 -7.70 -13.93
N ALA A 82 -13.05 -7.69 -15.14
CA ALA A 82 -13.56 -6.83 -16.19
C ALA A 82 -14.95 -7.36 -16.56
N GLY A 83 -16.00 -6.63 -16.20
CA GLY A 83 -17.31 -6.87 -16.80
C GLY A 83 -17.16 -6.71 -18.31
N SER A 84 -17.48 -7.75 -19.08
CA SER A 84 -17.55 -7.64 -20.53
C SER A 84 -18.62 -6.61 -20.89
N ILE A 85 -18.21 -5.43 -21.32
CA ILE A 85 -19.14 -4.51 -21.99
C ILE A 85 -19.31 -5.07 -23.40
N GLN A 86 -20.35 -5.89 -23.61
CA GLN A 86 -20.87 -6.09 -24.94
C GLN A 86 -21.58 -4.79 -25.33
N ALA A 87 -20.85 -3.90 -26.00
CA ALA A 87 -21.47 -2.85 -26.78
C ALA A 87 -22.08 -3.52 -28.01
N GLY A 88 -23.37 -3.86 -27.89
CA GLY A 88 -24.22 -4.23 -29.02
C GLY A 88 -24.67 -3.00 -29.80
#